data_AF-A0A952DQ18-F1
#
_entry.id   AF-A0A952DQ18-F1
#
_cell.length_a   1.000
_cell.length_b   1.000
_cell.length_c   1.000
_cell.angle_alpha   90.00
_cell.angle_beta   90.00
_cell.angle_gamma   90.00
#
_symmetry.space_group_name_H-M   'P 1'
#
loop_
_entity.id
_entity.type
_entity.pdbx_description
1 polymer ?
#
loop_
_entity_poly.entity_id
_entity_poly.type
_entity_poly.pdbx_seq_one_letter_code
_entity_poly.pdbx_strand_id
1 'polypeptide(L)'
;MLNNNIVGSPRPLIGLAFAMALLLGGCWQETEDRPPQVRPVQVITVEKGESGQTATFTGHIQAQDEASLAFRVSGRMIERSANIGDKVKAGEVIARLDPQNARNALRSAQAAL
;
A
#
# COMPACT_ATOMS: atom_id res chain seq x y z
N MET A 1 -78.23 69.62 40.38
CA MET A 1 -77.24 68.52 40.55
C MET A 1 -78.01 67.35 41.15
N LEU A 2 -78.25 66.19 40.55
CA LEU A 2 -77.82 65.51 39.34
C LEU A 2 -78.99 64.62 38.84
N ASN A 3 -78.99 64.33 37.55
CA ASN A 3 -80.06 63.71 36.77
C ASN A 3 -79.83 62.19 36.58
N ASN A 4 -80.94 61.46 36.53
CA ASN A 4 -81.28 60.27 35.72
C ASN A 4 -80.64 58.87 35.93
N ASN A 5 -81.56 57.96 36.26
CA ASN A 5 -81.97 56.77 35.49
C ASN A 5 -80.96 55.66 35.19
N ILE A 6 -81.08 54.63 36.03
CA ILE A 6 -80.53 53.28 35.87
C ILE A 6 -81.57 52.43 35.13
N VAL A 7 -81.32 52.09 33.86
CA VAL A 7 -82.06 51.04 33.12
C VAL A 7 -81.13 50.28 32.15
N GLY A 8 -81.01 48.96 32.32
CA GLY A 8 -81.25 47.96 31.25
C GLY A 8 -80.08 47.31 30.48
N SER A 9 -79.75 46.04 30.80
CA SER A 9 -79.95 44.85 29.93
C SER A 9 -79.01 43.65 30.26
N PRO A 10 -79.50 42.39 30.33
CA PRO A 10 -78.67 41.18 30.59
C PRO A 10 -78.07 40.54 29.33
N ARG A 11 -78.05 41.26 28.19
CA ARG A 11 -77.68 40.73 26.87
C ARG A 11 -76.18 40.43 26.61
N PRO A 12 -75.17 40.98 27.32
CA PRO A 12 -73.76 40.71 26.98
C PRO A 12 -73.20 39.43 27.64
N LEU A 13 -73.83 38.92 28.71
CA LEU A 13 -73.35 37.74 29.44
C LEU A 13 -73.53 36.43 28.67
N ILE A 14 -74.60 36.30 27.88
CA ILE A 14 -74.89 35.09 27.09
C ILE A 14 -73.91 34.97 25.91
N GLY A 15 -73.54 36.10 25.28
CA GLY A 15 -72.58 36.11 24.17
C GLY A 15 -71.16 35.71 24.61
N LEU A 16 -70.75 36.14 25.81
CA LEU A 16 -69.45 35.77 26.37
C LEU A 16 -69.36 34.27 26.70
N ALA A 17 -70.43 33.70 27.27
CA ALA A 17 -70.49 32.28 27.59
C ALA A 17 -70.44 31.39 26.32
N PHE A 18 -71.10 31.81 25.25
CA PHE A 18 -71.10 31.07 23.98
C PHE A 18 -69.75 31.12 23.26
N ALA A 19 -69.08 32.28 23.28
CA ALA A 19 -67.71 32.42 22.77
C ALA A 19 -66.71 31.54 23.55
N MET A 20 -66.88 31.44 24.87
CA MET A 20 -66.04 30.60 25.71
C MET A 20 -66.26 29.10 25.44
N ALA A 21 -67.50 28.67 25.20
CA ALA A 21 -67.82 27.29 24.81
C ALA A 21 -67.22 26.89 23.46
N LEU A 22 -67.19 27.81 22.47
CA LEU A 22 -66.54 27.59 21.18
C LEU A 22 -65.02 27.45 21.29
N LEU A 23 -64.39 28.17 22.22
CA LEU A 23 -62.95 28.06 22.47
C LEU A 23 -62.57 26.73 23.15
N LEU A 24 -63.49 26.10 23.89
CA LEU A 24 -63.26 24.83 24.59
C LEU A 24 -63.47 23.59 23.71
N GLY A 25 -64.15 23.72 22.57
CA GLY A 25 -64.46 22.60 21.66
C GLY A 25 -63.30 22.09 20.80
N GLY A 26 -62.14 22.75 20.82
CA GLY A 26 -60.95 22.38 20.02
C GLY A 26 -60.00 21.39 20.69
N CYS A 27 -60.24 21.00 21.94
CA CYS A 27 -59.32 20.18 22.73
C CYS A 27 -59.58 18.67 22.63
N TRP A 28 -60.00 18.17 21.47
CA TRP A 28 -60.08 16.72 21.23
C TRP A 28 -59.31 16.34 19.97
N GLN A 29 -58.05 15.96 20.18
CA GLN A 29 -57.19 15.44 19.13
C GLN A 29 -57.03 13.92 19.36
N GLU A 30 -57.83 13.12 18.65
CA GLU A 30 -57.64 11.68 18.57
C GLU A 30 -56.23 11.42 18.01
N THR A 31 -55.38 10.76 18.79
CA THR A 31 -53.99 10.54 18.40
C THR A 31 -53.94 9.26 17.57
N GLU A 32 -53.91 9.40 16.26
CA GLU A 32 -53.84 8.26 15.35
C GLU A 32 -52.45 7.61 15.40
N ASP A 33 -52.40 6.35 15.83
CA ASP A 33 -51.20 5.52 15.92
C ASP A 33 -50.57 5.33 14.53
N ARG A 34 -49.61 6.19 14.21
CA ARG A 34 -48.88 6.13 12.94
C ARG A 34 -47.79 5.05 13.06
N PRO A 35 -47.71 4.09 12.12
CA PRO A 35 -46.71 3.04 12.18
C PRO A 35 -45.29 3.63 12.16
N PRO A 36 -44.33 3.00 12.87
CA PRO A 36 -42.99 3.55 13.03
C PRO A 36 -42.30 3.71 11.68
N GLN A 37 -41.78 4.92 11.42
CA GLN A 37 -41.07 5.21 10.18
C GLN A 37 -39.71 4.51 10.14
N VAL A 38 -39.54 3.59 9.18
CA VAL A 38 -38.29 2.86 8.96
C VAL A 38 -37.27 3.80 8.33
N ARG A 39 -36.16 4.06 9.02
CA ARG A 39 -35.05 4.88 8.52
C ARG A 39 -34.03 4.00 7.79
N PRO A 40 -33.84 4.16 6.47
CA PRO A 40 -32.85 3.37 5.75
C PRO A 40 -31.44 3.74 6.19
N VAL A 41 -30.60 2.72 6.37
CA VAL A 41 -29.17 2.85 6.68
C VAL A 41 -28.35 2.35 5.51
N GLN A 42 -27.21 2.98 5.28
CA GLN A 42 -26.31 2.58 4.22
C GLN A 42 -25.34 1.53 4.76
N VAL A 43 -25.34 0.36 4.14
CA VAL A 43 -24.44 -0.75 4.48
C VAL A 43 -23.56 -1.09 3.29
N ILE A 44 -22.35 -1.55 3.59
CA ILE A 44 -21.46 -2.15 2.62
C ILE A 44 -21.06 -3.54 3.11
N THR A 45 -21.04 -4.51 2.20
CA THR A 45 -20.56 -5.87 2.49
C THR A 45 -19.03 -5.88 2.34
N VAL A 46 -18.32 -6.29 3.39
CA VAL A 46 -16.85 -6.38 3.34
C VAL A 46 -16.45 -7.71 2.71
N GLU A 47 -15.73 -7.64 1.60
CA GLU A 47 -15.12 -8.80 0.97
C GLU A 47 -13.66 -8.95 1.39
N LYS A 48 -13.18 -10.19 1.44
CA LYS A 48 -11.79 -10.50 1.76
C LYS A 48 -10.91 -10.19 0.55
N GLY A 49 -10.33 -8.99 0.51
CA GLY A 49 -9.28 -8.67 -0.47
C GLY A 49 -7.98 -9.40 -0.15
N GLU A 50 -7.23 -9.81 -1.17
CA GLU A 50 -5.83 -10.18 -0.98
C GLU A 50 -5.06 -8.94 -0.52
N SER A 51 -4.76 -8.89 0.78
CA SER A 51 -3.93 -7.85 1.38
C SER A 51 -2.50 -8.38 1.47
N GLY A 52 -1.64 -7.86 0.62
CA GLY A 52 -0.20 -8.08 0.66
C GLY A 52 0.52 -6.83 0.20
N GLN A 53 1.59 -6.43 0.89
CA GLN A 53 2.46 -5.37 0.41
C GLN A 53 3.46 -5.97 -0.57
N THR A 54 3.43 -5.53 -1.82
CA THR A 54 4.46 -5.90 -2.80
C THR A 54 5.74 -5.17 -2.46
N ALA A 55 6.76 -5.89 -2.01
CA ALA A 55 8.09 -5.33 -1.77
C ALA A 55 8.96 -5.49 -3.02
N THR A 56 9.46 -4.37 -3.54
CA THR A 56 10.40 -4.33 -4.66
C THR A 56 11.79 -4.02 -4.13
N PHE A 57 12.77 -4.85 -4.47
CA PHE A 57 14.16 -4.67 -4.08
C PHE A 57 15.02 -4.43 -5.33
N THR A 58 16.00 -3.55 -5.19
CA THR A 58 17.05 -3.34 -6.19
C THR A 58 18.31 -4.08 -5.74
N GLY A 59 19.07 -4.58 -6.70
CA GLY A 59 20.31 -5.31 -6.43
C GLY A 59 21.13 -5.50 -7.69
N HIS A 60 22.35 -6.00 -7.51
CA HIS A 60 23.26 -6.34 -8.60
C HIS A 60 23.42 -7.85 -8.66
N ILE A 61 23.41 -8.39 -9.89
CA ILE A 61 23.70 -9.79 -10.15
C ILE A 61 25.20 -9.90 -10.38
N GLN A 62 25.84 -10.82 -9.67
CA GLN A 62 27.26 -11.14 -9.80
C GLN A 62 27.44 -12.65 -9.93
N ALA A 63 28.57 -13.06 -10.49
CA ALA A 63 28.93 -14.47 -10.55
C ALA A 63 29.09 -15.03 -9.13
N GLN A 64 28.61 -16.24 -8.89
CA GLN A 64 28.80 -16.92 -7.60
C GLN A 64 30.29 -17.21 -7.36
N ASP A 65 30.99 -17.68 -8.40
CA ASP A 65 32.41 -17.99 -8.39
C ASP A 65 33.13 -17.20 -9.49
N GLU A 66 34.21 -16.52 -9.13
CA GLU A 66 35.05 -15.77 -10.05
C GLU A 66 36.51 -16.23 -9.93
N ALA A 67 37.15 -16.51 -11.07
CA ALA A 67 38.53 -16.95 -11.12
C ALA A 67 39.41 -15.89 -11.80
N SER A 68 40.27 -15.25 -11.02
CA SER A 68 41.30 -14.36 -11.56
C SER A 68 42.52 -15.18 -11.96
N LEU A 69 42.80 -15.25 -13.27
CA LEU A 69 43.89 -16.05 -13.82
C LEU A 69 45.14 -15.21 -14.02
N ALA A 70 46.25 -15.64 -13.41
CA ALA A 70 47.56 -15.02 -13.55
C ALA A 70 48.66 -16.08 -13.63
N PHE A 71 49.82 -15.71 -14.19
CA PHE A 71 50.97 -16.61 -14.22
C PHE A 71 51.65 -16.67 -12.86
N ARG A 72 51.99 -17.89 -12.44
CA ARG A 72 52.67 -18.15 -11.15
C ARG A 72 54.18 -17.84 -11.18
N VAL A 73 54.75 -17.72 -12.38
CA VAL A 73 56.16 -17.46 -12.61
C VAL A 73 56.31 -16.29 -13.56
N SER A 74 57.41 -15.56 -13.42
CA SER A 74 57.77 -14.51 -14.38
C SER A 74 58.24 -15.13 -15.69
N GLY A 75 57.88 -14.51 -16.81
CA GLY A 75 58.24 -14.97 -18.13
C GLY A 75 57.58 -14.14 -19.22
N ARG A 76 58.09 -14.26 -20.44
CA ARG A 76 57.49 -13.63 -21.62
C ARG A 76 56.35 -14.50 -22.15
N MET A 77 55.19 -13.91 -22.38
CA MET A 77 54.09 -14.59 -23.06
C MET A 77 54.43 -14.77 -24.55
N ILE A 78 54.29 -15.99 -25.04
CA ILE A 78 54.54 -16.34 -26.44
C ILE A 78 53.27 -16.66 -27.21
N GLU A 79 52.19 -17.02 -26.49
CA GLU A 79 50.93 -17.43 -27.10
C GLU A 79 49.76 -17.08 -26.19
N ARG A 80 48.65 -16.65 -26.80
CA ARG A 80 47.34 -16.46 -26.18
C ARG A 80 46.30 -17.16 -27.04
N SER A 81 45.72 -18.23 -26.50
CA SER A 81 44.82 -19.12 -27.23
C SER A 81 43.34 -18.80 -26.99
N ALA A 82 43.00 -18.02 -25.96
CA ALA A 82 41.64 -17.59 -25.65
C ALA A 82 41.46 -16.06 -25.74
N ASN A 83 40.33 -15.63 -26.29
CA ASN A 83 39.93 -14.23 -26.41
C ASN A 83 38.89 -13.82 -25.36
N ILE A 84 38.63 -12.52 -25.30
CA ILE A 84 37.62 -11.97 -24.40
C ILE A 84 36.24 -12.43 -24.90
N GLY A 85 35.46 -13.02 -24.00
CA GLY A 85 34.12 -13.54 -24.29
C GLY A 85 34.08 -15.02 -24.66
N ASP A 86 35.24 -15.66 -24.84
CA ASP A 86 35.29 -17.09 -25.11
C ASP A 86 34.90 -17.92 -23.88
N LYS A 87 34.20 -19.03 -24.11
CA LYS A 87 33.91 -20.02 -23.08
C LYS A 87 35.06 -21.01 -23.00
N VAL A 88 35.65 -21.15 -21.84
CA VAL A 88 36.78 -22.06 -21.59
C VAL A 88 36.40 -23.14 -20.57
N LYS A 89 37.03 -24.31 -20.68
CA LYS A 89 36.82 -25.42 -19.74
C LYS A 89 37.97 -25.53 -18.74
N ALA A 90 37.70 -26.18 -17.60
CA ALA A 90 38.75 -26.49 -16.64
C ALA A 90 39.86 -27.34 -17.29
N GLY A 91 41.11 -26.94 -17.11
CA GLY A 91 42.29 -27.59 -17.71
C GLY A 91 42.63 -27.13 -19.13
N GLU A 92 41.82 -26.26 -19.73
CA GLU A 92 42.11 -25.71 -21.06
C GLU A 92 43.27 -24.70 -21.00
N VAL A 93 44.21 -24.81 -21.94
CA VAL A 93 45.36 -23.90 -22.03
C VAL A 93 44.93 -22.62 -22.75
N ILE A 94 44.82 -21.54 -22.00
CA ILE A 94 44.39 -20.23 -22.52
C ILE A 94 45.55 -19.31 -22.93
N ALA A 95 46.76 -19.54 -22.41
CA ALA A 95 47.96 -18.78 -22.70
C ALA A 95 49.24 -19.56 -22.33
N ARG A 96 50.36 -19.23 -22.98
CA ARG A 96 51.65 -19.91 -22.78
C ARG A 96 52.80 -18.92 -22.60
N LEU A 97 53.67 -19.21 -21.63
CA LEU A 97 54.94 -18.51 -21.42
C LEU A 97 56.10 -19.22 -22.13
N ASP A 98 57.16 -18.47 -22.43
CA ASP A 98 58.42 -18.99 -22.96
C ASP A 98 59.06 -19.99 -21.97
N PRO A 99 59.20 -21.28 -22.32
CA PRO A 99 59.69 -22.30 -21.39
C PRO A 99 61.23 -22.34 -21.29
N GLN A 100 61.98 -21.57 -22.07
CA GLN A 100 63.45 -21.69 -22.13
C GLN A 100 64.11 -21.49 -20.76
N ASN A 101 63.71 -20.46 -20.02
CA ASN A 101 64.26 -20.19 -18.69
C ASN A 101 63.98 -21.34 -17.71
N ALA A 102 62.75 -21.85 -17.70
CA ALA A 102 62.37 -22.97 -16.84
C ALA A 102 63.14 -24.25 -17.20
N ARG A 103 63.32 -24.54 -18.50
CA ARG A 103 64.09 -25.71 -18.97
C ARG A 103 65.57 -25.58 -18.61
N ASN A 104 66.15 -24.40 -18.73
CA ASN A 104 67.54 -24.16 -18.36
C ASN A 104 67.77 -24.35 -16.85
N ALA A 105 66.86 -23.82 -16.02
CA ALA A 105 66.90 -24.00 -14.58
C ALA A 105 66.79 -25.49 -14.19
N LEU A 106 65.88 -26.24 -14.83
CA LEU A 106 65.73 -27.67 -14.61
C LEU A 106 67.01 -28.44 -14.94
N ARG A 107 67.61 -28.18 -16.12
CA ARG A 107 68.86 -28.86 -16.53
C ARG A 107 70.02 -28.57 -15.58
N SER A 108 70.14 -27.33 -15.12
CA SER A 108 71.16 -26.95 -14.13
C SER A 108 70.98 -27.73 -12.82
N ALA A 109 69.75 -27.81 -12.32
CA ALA A 109 69.44 -28.55 -11.10
C ALA A 109 69.70 -30.06 -11.24
N GLN A 110 69.40 -30.65 -12.40
CA GLN A 110 69.66 -32.07 -12.67
C GLN A 110 71.14 -32.41 -12.77
N ALA A 111 71.98 -31.48 -13.24
CA ALA A 111 73.43 -31.68 -13.32
C ALA A 111 74.14 -31.48 -11.98
N ALA A 112 73.47 -30.85 -11.00
CA ALA A 112 73.97 -30.65 -9.65
C ALA A 112 73.65 -31.82 -8.69
N LEU A 113 72.92 -32.85 -9.16
CA LEU A 113 72.69 -34.12 -8.48
C LEU A 113 73.80 -35.11 -8.78
#